data_AF-A0A560SQP1-F1
#
_entry.id   AF-A0A560SQP1-F1
#
_cell.length_a   1.000
_cell.length_b   1.000
_cell.length_c   1.000
_cell.angle_alpha   90.00
_cell.angle_beta   90.00
_cell.angle_gamma   90.00
#
_symmetry.space_group_name_H-M   'P 1'
#
loop_
_entity.id
_entity.type
_entity.pdbx_description
1 polymer ?
#
loop_
_entity_poly.entity_id
_entity_poly.type
_entity_poly.pdbx_seq_one_letter_code
_entity_poly.pdbx_strand_id
1 'polypeptide(L)'
;MKWGELSGNSEDLLYWILWFAIGAFSEGDLEGLLQRMFIRCEGLSGDPGWEFEYEPDACSGHYVFSADQNMSGIFPSSRVYSVQVVKEAMKESMLALVNKYPERAGDLQKLICKYEL
;
A
#
# COMPACT_ATOMS: atom_id res chain seq x y z
N MET A 1 18.19 -12.98 -5.05
CA MET A 1 18.32 -12.88 -3.59
C MET A 1 16.95 -13.22 -3.02
N LYS A 2 16.81 -14.30 -2.24
CA LYS A 2 15.53 -14.62 -1.59
C LYS A 2 15.46 -13.79 -0.32
N TRP A 3 14.56 -12.81 -0.27
CA TRP A 3 14.26 -12.09 0.95
C TRP A 3 13.70 -13.13 1.93
N GLY A 4 14.33 -13.27 3.11
CA GLY A 4 14.07 -14.35 4.05
C GLY A 4 12.60 -14.40 4.48
N GLU A 5 12.11 -15.59 4.82
CA GLU A 5 10.76 -15.79 5.36
C GLU A 5 10.53 -14.87 6.56
N LEU A 6 9.81 -13.77 6.34
CA LEU A 6 9.43 -12.83 7.37
C LEU A 6 8.16 -13.36 8.01
N SER A 7 8.24 -13.75 9.28
CA SER A 7 7.11 -14.25 10.06
C SER A 7 6.12 -13.11 10.30
N GLY A 8 5.10 -13.02 9.45
CA GLY A 8 4.10 -11.97 9.49
C GLY A 8 2.74 -12.40 10.04
N ASN A 9 2.25 -11.65 11.03
CA ASN A 9 0.85 -11.53 11.41
C ASN A 9 -0.04 -11.16 10.21
N SER A 10 -1.35 -11.25 10.37
CA SER A 10 -2.34 -11.12 9.27
C SER A 10 -2.28 -9.86 8.40
N GLU A 11 -1.67 -8.79 8.91
CA GLU A 11 -1.58 -7.48 8.26
C GLU A 11 -0.25 -7.26 7.54
N ASP A 12 0.71 -8.17 7.70
CA ASP A 12 2.06 -7.99 7.15
C ASP A 12 2.05 -7.90 5.63
N LEU A 13 1.21 -8.66 4.91
CA LEU A 13 1.13 -8.56 3.45
C LEU A 13 0.77 -7.13 2.98
N LEU A 14 -0.22 -6.50 3.63
CA LEU A 14 -0.64 -5.14 3.30
C LEU A 14 0.52 -4.15 3.51
N TYR A 15 1.17 -4.20 4.68
CA TYR A 15 2.28 -3.29 4.97
C TYR A 15 3.51 -3.53 4.10
N TRP A 16 3.83 -4.79 3.75
CA TRP A 16 4.91 -5.10 2.82
C TRP A 16 4.65 -4.51 1.44
N ILE A 17 3.46 -4.73 0.88
CA ILE A 17 3.11 -4.20 -0.44
C ILE A 17 3.06 -2.68 -0.42
N LEU A 18 2.46 -2.07 0.61
CA LEU A 18 2.46 -0.62 0.77
C LEU A 18 3.88 -0.07 0.88
N TRP A 19 4.79 -0.74 1.59
CA TRP A 19 6.18 -0.34 1.66
C TRP A 19 6.85 -0.29 0.28
N PHE A 20 6.64 -1.32 -0.56
CA PHE A 20 7.18 -1.33 -1.92
C PHE A 20 6.52 -0.28 -2.82
N ALA A 21 5.18 -0.21 -2.81
CA ALA A 21 4.43 0.75 -3.61
C ALA A 21 4.78 2.19 -3.21
N ILE A 22 4.68 2.54 -1.93
CA ILE A 22 5.05 3.88 -1.45
C ILE A 22 6.52 4.15 -1.72
N GLY A 23 7.42 3.19 -1.50
CA GLY A 23 8.84 3.32 -1.82
C GLY A 23 9.08 3.77 -3.27
N ALA A 24 8.44 3.10 -4.22
CA ALA A 24 8.54 3.40 -5.66
C ALA A 24 7.99 4.78 -6.05
N PHE A 25 6.95 5.26 -5.35
CA PHE A 25 6.29 6.54 -5.67
C PHE A 25 6.71 7.69 -4.76
N SER A 26 7.46 7.40 -3.69
CA SER A 26 7.79 8.37 -2.65
C SER A 26 8.55 9.56 -3.22
N GLU A 27 9.46 9.38 -4.17
CA GLU A 27 10.30 10.48 -4.69
C GLU A 27 9.61 11.41 -5.70
N GLY A 28 8.37 11.16 -6.13
CA GLY A 28 7.74 12.07 -7.10
C GLY A 28 6.24 11.96 -7.39
N ASP A 29 5.59 10.83 -7.14
CA ASP A 29 4.18 10.63 -7.58
C ASP A 29 3.31 9.89 -6.56
N LEU A 30 3.57 10.12 -5.26
CA LEU A 30 2.73 9.55 -4.21
C LEU A 30 1.27 9.99 -4.34
N GLU A 31 1.02 11.21 -4.82
CA GLU A 31 -0.34 11.65 -5.12
C GLU A 31 -0.98 10.84 -6.25
N GLY A 32 -0.27 10.51 -7.32
CA GLY A 32 -0.76 9.64 -8.39
C GLY A 32 -1.14 8.25 -7.90
N LEU A 33 -0.35 7.67 -6.99
CA LEU A 33 -0.69 6.42 -6.31
C LEU A 33 -2.01 6.55 -5.52
N LEU A 34 -2.16 7.61 -4.74
CA LEU A 34 -3.39 7.86 -3.95
C LEU A 34 -4.62 8.10 -4.83
N GLN A 35 -4.49 8.82 -5.95
CA GLN A 35 -5.57 8.99 -6.92
C GLN A 35 -5.98 7.64 -7.52
N ARG A 36 -5.00 6.82 -7.89
CA ARG A 36 -5.23 5.49 -8.47
C ARG A 36 -6.02 4.60 -7.52
N MET A 37 -5.60 4.53 -6.27
CA MET A 37 -6.28 3.75 -5.24
C MET A 37 -7.65 4.37 -4.91
N PHE A 38 -7.69 5.56 -4.33
CA PHE A 38 -8.88 6.01 -3.62
C PHE A 38 -9.87 6.82 -4.46
N ILE A 39 -9.52 7.22 -5.68
CA ILE A 39 -10.42 7.98 -6.57
C ILE A 39 -10.81 7.16 -7.79
N ARG A 40 -9.84 6.49 -8.42
CA ARG A 40 -10.09 5.67 -9.62
C ARG A 40 -10.44 4.22 -9.27
N CYS A 41 -10.16 3.79 -8.04
CA CYS A 41 -10.42 2.42 -7.61
C CYS A 41 -9.74 1.41 -8.55
N GLU A 42 -8.48 1.66 -8.86
CA GLU A 42 -7.67 0.87 -9.78
C GLU A 42 -6.61 0.06 -9.03
N GLY A 43 -6.25 -1.09 -9.60
CA GLY A 43 -5.13 -1.89 -9.15
C GLY A 43 -3.76 -1.42 -9.67
N LEU A 44 -2.70 -1.96 -9.07
CA LEU A 44 -1.32 -1.74 -9.47
C LEU A 44 -0.48 -2.98 -9.14
N SER A 45 0.50 -3.28 -9.97
CA SER A 45 1.51 -4.31 -9.71
C SER A 45 2.92 -3.73 -9.82
N GLY A 46 3.90 -4.40 -9.23
CA GLY A 46 5.28 -3.97 -9.24
C GLY A 46 6.26 -5.02 -8.75
N ASP A 47 7.54 -4.65 -8.79
CA ASP A 47 8.62 -5.50 -8.32
C ASP A 47 8.90 -5.31 -6.82
N PRO A 48 9.21 -6.38 -6.08
CA PRO A 48 9.33 -7.77 -6.54
C PRO A 48 7.97 -8.50 -6.52
N GLY A 49 7.33 -8.70 -7.68
CA GLY A 49 6.14 -9.55 -7.86
C GLY A 49 5.00 -9.34 -6.87
N TRP A 50 4.60 -8.09 -6.61
CA TRP A 50 3.42 -7.75 -5.81
C TRP A 50 2.34 -7.08 -6.65
N GLU A 51 1.10 -7.16 -6.19
CA GLU A 51 -0.03 -6.48 -6.80
C GLU A 51 -1.12 -6.18 -5.77
N PHE A 52 -1.96 -5.20 -6.09
CA PHE A 52 -3.26 -5.05 -5.48
C PHE A 52 -4.29 -4.69 -6.54
N GLU A 53 -5.53 -5.09 -6.30
CA GLU A 53 -6.69 -4.80 -7.15
C GLU A 53 -7.86 -4.34 -6.29
N TYR A 54 -8.70 -3.47 -6.83
CA TYR A 54 -9.94 -3.07 -6.19
C TYR A 54 -11.10 -3.86 -6.79
N GLU A 55 -11.86 -4.53 -5.94
CA GLU A 55 -13.08 -5.24 -6.31
C GLU A 55 -14.29 -4.47 -5.78
N PRO A 56 -15.19 -3.98 -6.67
CA PRO A 56 -16.40 -3.31 -6.25
C PRO A 56 -17.36 -4.29 -5.57
N ASP A 57 -18.04 -3.82 -4.52
CA ASP A 57 -19.10 -4.53 -3.81
C ASP A 57 -20.32 -3.61 -3.68
N ALA A 58 -21.49 -4.16 -3.32
CA ALA A 58 -22.77 -3.46 -3.27
C ALA A 58 -22.77 -2.21 -2.35
N CYS A 59 -21.84 -2.12 -1.39
CA CYS A 59 -21.75 -1.00 -0.45
C CYS A 59 -20.49 -0.13 -0.63
N SER A 60 -19.30 -0.72 -0.70
CA SER A 60 -18.05 0.05 -0.62
C SER A 60 -16.82 -0.57 -1.28
N GLY A 61 -16.94 -1.77 -1.86
CA GLY A 61 -15.82 -2.54 -2.37
C GLY A 61 -14.77 -2.94 -1.33
N HIS A 62 -13.73 -3.63 -1.81
CA HIS A 62 -12.58 -4.06 -1.04
C HIS A 62 -11.35 -4.15 -1.94
N TYR A 63 -10.18 -4.31 -1.33
CA TYR A 63 -8.94 -4.56 -2.06
C TYR A 63 -8.48 -6.00 -1.87
N VAL A 64 -7.99 -6.59 -2.95
CA VAL A 64 -7.24 -7.84 -2.93
C VAL A 64 -5.78 -7.49 -3.09
N PHE A 65 -4.96 -7.85 -2.11
CA PHE A 65 -3.51 -7.69 -2.15
C PHE A 65 -2.89 -9.07 -2.38
N SER A 66 -1.94 -9.18 -3.29
CA SER A 66 -1.29 -10.44 -3.65
C SER A 66 0.21 -10.26 -3.88
N ALA A 67 0.96 -11.31 -3.60
CA ALA A 67 2.40 -11.37 -3.84
C ALA A 67 2.79 -12.77 -4.32
N ASP A 68 3.59 -12.83 -5.39
CA ASP A 68 4.21 -14.06 -5.83
C ASP A 68 5.30 -14.44 -4.82
N GLN A 69 5.04 -15.49 -4.04
CA GLN A 69 5.94 -15.96 -3.01
C GLN A 69 7.31 -16.39 -3.58
N ASN A 70 7.39 -16.85 -4.83
CA ASN A 70 8.65 -17.26 -5.44
C ASN A 70 9.53 -16.06 -5.80
N MET A 71 8.92 -14.93 -6.17
CA MET A 71 9.62 -13.71 -6.56
C MET A 71 9.88 -12.80 -5.36
N SER A 72 8.86 -12.59 -4.52
CA SER A 72 8.86 -11.63 -3.41
C SER A 72 9.35 -12.22 -2.09
N GLY A 73 9.15 -13.53 -1.87
CA GLY A 73 9.34 -14.18 -0.57
C GLY A 73 8.26 -13.84 0.47
N ILE A 74 7.21 -13.09 0.12
CA ILE A 74 6.17 -12.64 1.04
C ILE A 74 5.13 -13.74 1.28
N PHE A 75 4.71 -13.90 2.53
CA PHE A 75 3.61 -14.78 2.94
C PHE A 75 2.68 -14.04 3.93
N PRO A 76 1.34 -14.22 3.87
CA PRO A 76 0.59 -15.00 2.88
C PRO A 76 0.67 -14.41 1.47
N SER A 77 0.40 -15.22 0.44
CA SER A 77 0.51 -14.79 -0.97
C SER A 77 -0.67 -13.97 -1.46
N SER A 78 -1.81 -13.96 -0.75
CA SER A 78 -2.96 -13.14 -1.10
C SER A 78 -3.88 -12.92 0.09
N ARG A 79 -4.52 -11.75 0.16
CA ARG A 79 -5.51 -11.42 1.17
C ARG A 79 -6.43 -10.28 0.75
N VAL A 80 -7.66 -10.33 1.26
CA VAL A 80 -8.67 -9.28 1.11
C VAL A 80 -8.65 -8.34 2.30
N TYR A 81 -8.71 -7.03 2.03
CA TYR A 81 -8.80 -5.96 3.02
C TYR A 81 -9.93 -5.00 2.67
N SER A 82 -10.64 -4.52 3.70
CA SER A 82 -11.62 -3.45 3.49
C SER A 82 -10.93 -2.14 3.12
N VAL A 83 -11.63 -1.26 2.40
CA VAL A 83 -11.11 0.06 2.05
C VAL A 83 -10.64 0.84 3.28
N GLN A 84 -11.37 0.73 4.40
CA GLN A 84 -11.00 1.40 5.65
C GLN A 84 -9.65 0.92 6.20
N VAL A 85 -9.42 -0.40 6.22
CA VAL A 85 -8.14 -0.97 6.68
C VAL A 85 -7.00 -0.52 5.77
N VAL A 86 -7.22 -0.48 4.46
CA VAL A 86 -6.20 0.00 3.50
C VAL A 86 -5.90 1.49 3.70
N LYS A 87 -6.91 2.32 3.96
CA LYS A 87 -6.72 3.75 4.26
C LYS A 87 -5.91 3.95 5.55
N GLU A 88 -6.23 3.22 6.61
CA GLU A 88 -5.51 3.28 7.88
C GLU A 88 -4.04 2.85 7.71
N ALA A 89 -3.79 1.73 7.02
CA ALA A 89 -2.42 1.28 6.75
C ALA A 89 -1.63 2.25 5.87
N MET A 90 -2.28 2.88 4.87
CA MET A 90 -1.66 3.92 4.05
C MET A 90 -1.29 5.15 4.90
N LYS A 91 -2.19 5.60 5.78
CA LYS A 91 -1.94 6.70 6.71
C LYS A 91 -0.71 6.41 7.57
N GLU A 92 -0.67 5.25 8.22
CA GLU A 92 0.44 4.85 9.09
C GLU A 92 1.77 4.78 8.31
N SER A 93 1.74 4.22 7.09
CA SER A 93 2.91 4.13 6.22
C SER A 93 3.42 5.52 5.79
N MET A 94 2.51 6.44 5.47
CA MET A 94 2.87 7.83 5.14
C MET A 94 3.40 8.60 6.34
N LEU A 95 2.85 8.37 7.55
CA LEU A 95 3.40 8.95 8.78
C LEU A 95 4.80 8.40 9.06
N ALA A 96 5.05 7.12 8.80
CA ALA A 96 6.40 6.55 8.91
C ALA A 96 7.40 7.19 7.92
N LEU A 97 6.95 7.57 6.71
CA LEU A 97 7.80 8.31 5.77
C LEU A 97 8.25 9.67 6.30
N VAL A 98 7.45 10.33 7.15
CA VAL A 98 7.84 11.62 7.75
C VAL A 98 9.12 11.48 8.59
N ASN A 99 9.29 10.34 9.27
CA ASN A 99 10.53 10.08 10.02
C ASN A 99 11.75 9.94 9.10
N LYS A 100 11.55 9.45 7.87
CA LYS A 100 12.61 9.28 6.86
C LYS A 100 12.90 10.57 6.08
N TYR A 101 11.88 11.37 5.81
CA TYR A 101 11.94 12.61 5.03
C TYR A 101 11.22 13.77 5.76
N PRO A 102 11.79 14.29 6.86
CA PRO A 102 11.14 15.32 7.67
C PRO A 102 10.81 16.60 6.89
N GLU A 103 11.60 16.94 5.88
CA GLU A 103 11.40 18.09 5.00
C GLU A 103 10.11 18.01 4.19
N ARG A 104 9.53 16.82 4.04
CA ARG A 104 8.28 16.56 3.31
C ARG A 104 7.05 16.41 4.19
N ALA A 105 7.19 16.58 5.51
CA ALA A 105 6.11 16.42 6.47
C ALA A 105 4.86 17.23 6.10
N GLY A 106 5.05 18.49 5.69
CA GLY A 106 3.96 19.37 5.31
C GLY A 106 3.19 18.88 4.08
N ASP A 107 3.87 18.30 3.10
CA ASP A 107 3.22 17.79 1.88
C ASP A 107 2.53 16.46 2.13
N LEU A 108 3.14 15.57 2.92
CA LEU A 108 2.52 14.32 3.36
C LEU A 108 1.24 14.58 4.17
N GLN A 109 1.26 15.56 5.08
CA GLN A 109 0.08 15.95 5.85
C GLN A 109 -1.07 16.46 4.96
N LYS A 110 -0.76 17.26 3.93
CA LYS A 110 -1.78 17.73 2.96
C LYS A 110 -2.42 16.55 2.23
N LEU A 111 -1.64 15.56 1.83
CA LEU A 111 -2.15 14.36 1.16
C LEU A 111 -3.03 13.53 2.11
N ILE A 112 -2.59 13.29 3.35
CA ILE A 112 -3.39 12.60 4.37
C ILE A 112 -4.76 13.26 4.53
N CYS A 113 -4.80 14.59 4.68
CA CYS A 113 -6.05 15.33 4.77
C CYS A 113 -6.89 15.26 3.49
N LYS A 114 -6.26 15.38 2.31
CA LYS A 114 -6.95 15.40 1.01
C LYS A 114 -7.69 14.08 0.71
N TYR A 115 -7.10 12.96 1.07
CA TYR A 115 -7.67 11.62 0.80
C TYR A 115 -8.42 11.03 2.00
N GLU A 116 -8.59 11.81 3.07
CA GLU A 116 -9.26 11.40 4.31
C GLU A 116 -8.66 10.10 4.88
N LEU A 117 -7.33 10.09 5.02
CA LEU A 117 -6.54 8.99 5.60
C LEU A 117 -6.40 9.14 7.12
#